data_AF-A0A9L0K3C7-F1
#
_entry.id   AF-A0A9L0K3C7-F1
#
_cell.length_a   1.000
_cell.length_b   1.000
_cell.length_c   1.000
_cell.angle_alpha   90.00
_cell.angle_beta   90.00
_cell.angle_gamma   90.00
#
_symmetry.space_group_name_H-M   'P 1'
#
loop_
_entity.id
_entity.type
_entity.pdbx_description
1 polymer ?
#
loop_
_entity_poly.entity_id
_entity_poly.type
_entity_poly.pdbx_seq_one_letter_code
_entity_poly.pdbx_strand_id
1 'polypeptide(L)'
;MEHGAPREPREPGPGAETAAAPHWEEAKTFYDNLAPKKKPKSPKPQNAVTIAVSSRALFRMEEEQRIYTEQGVEEYVRYQLEHENEPFSPGPAFPFVKNQDGVHWTWRDHSEALRVGPGITWVLSTSSPDLFIERFCMTGGNSPICYLKAYHTNLYLSADAEKVREAIDEGIAAATIFSPSRDVAVSQSQLRVAFDGDAVLFSDESERIVKAHGLDRFFEHEKAHENKPLAQGPLKGFLEALGRLQKKFYSKGLRLECPIRTYLVTARSAASSGARALKTLRSWGLETDEALFLAGAPKGPLLEKIRPHIFFDDQMFHVAGAQEMGTVAAHVPYGVAQTPRRTAPPNEAPSAQ
;
A
#
# COMPACT_ATOMS: atom_id res chain seq x y z
N MET A 1 70.41 -24.97 -53.72
CA MET A 1 69.46 -23.98 -54.28
C MET A 1 68.27 -24.77 -54.76
N GLU A 2 67.03 -24.61 -54.36
CA GLU A 2 66.37 -23.65 -53.48
C GLU A 2 65.04 -24.31 -53.06
N HIS A 3 64.62 -24.05 -51.82
CA HIS A 3 63.40 -24.59 -51.22
C HIS A 3 62.15 -23.86 -51.74
N GLY A 4 61.06 -24.60 -51.95
CA GLY A 4 59.75 -24.02 -52.26
C GLY A 4 58.66 -25.09 -52.29
N ALA A 5 58.36 -25.67 -51.14
CA ALA A 5 57.28 -26.66 -50.97
C ALA A 5 55.89 -25.99 -50.86
N PRO A 6 54.82 -26.67 -51.29
CA PRO A 6 53.70 -26.04 -52.00
C PRO A 6 52.49 -25.72 -51.12
N ARG A 7 51.74 -24.67 -51.50
CA ARG A 7 50.38 -24.40 -51.01
C ARG A 7 49.38 -25.04 -51.97
N GLU A 8 48.61 -26.00 -51.46
CA GLU A 8 47.42 -26.54 -52.13
C GLU A 8 46.13 -25.79 -51.73
N PRO A 9 45.06 -25.91 -52.56
CA PRO A 9 43.89 -25.03 -52.54
C PRO A 9 42.84 -25.39 -51.49
N ARG A 10 42.02 -24.39 -51.14
CA ARG A 10 40.98 -24.38 -50.09
C ARG A 10 39.85 -25.39 -50.31
N GLU A 11 39.52 -26.15 -49.26
CA GLU A 11 38.24 -26.85 -49.10
C GLU A 11 37.15 -25.93 -48.51
N PRO A 12 35.86 -26.11 -48.86
CA PRO A 12 34.74 -25.36 -48.32
C PRO A 12 34.38 -25.87 -46.90
N GLY A 13 34.15 -24.92 -45.98
CA GLY A 13 33.96 -25.19 -44.56
C GLY A 13 32.64 -25.87 -44.21
N PRO A 14 32.60 -26.69 -43.15
CA PRO A 14 31.35 -27.19 -42.61
C PRO A 14 30.71 -26.10 -41.74
N GLY A 15 29.73 -25.42 -42.32
CA GLY A 15 28.64 -24.85 -41.53
C GLY A 15 27.79 -25.96 -40.95
N ALA A 16 27.85 -26.11 -39.63
CA ALA A 16 26.78 -26.64 -38.80
C ALA A 16 27.03 -26.15 -37.37
N GLU A 17 26.85 -24.85 -37.15
CA GLU A 17 26.62 -24.32 -35.81
C GLU A 17 25.35 -25.01 -35.27
N THR A 18 25.53 -26.02 -34.43
CA THR A 18 24.51 -26.42 -33.49
C THR A 18 24.20 -25.19 -32.65
N ALA A 19 23.03 -24.58 -32.88
CA ALA A 19 22.51 -23.49 -32.08
C ALA A 19 22.57 -23.90 -30.60
N ALA A 20 23.54 -23.35 -29.88
CA ALA A 20 23.65 -23.54 -28.44
C ALA A 20 22.32 -23.09 -27.83
N ALA A 21 21.72 -23.97 -27.02
CA ALA A 21 20.52 -23.64 -26.28
C ALA A 21 20.73 -22.31 -25.54
N PRO A 22 19.75 -21.41 -25.55
CA PRO A 22 19.96 -20.07 -25.04
C PRO A 22 20.29 -20.15 -23.54
N HIS A 23 21.40 -19.52 -23.17
CA HIS A 23 22.05 -19.37 -21.85
C HIS A 23 21.10 -19.21 -20.63
N TRP A 24 19.82 -18.87 -20.85
CA TRP A 24 18.80 -18.81 -19.80
C TRP A 24 18.34 -20.19 -19.30
N GLU A 25 18.34 -21.25 -20.13
CA GLU A 25 17.90 -22.58 -19.70
C GLU A 25 18.90 -23.23 -18.73
N GLU A 26 20.19 -23.04 -19.00
CA GLU A 26 21.29 -23.46 -18.13
C GLU A 26 21.35 -22.62 -16.84
N ALA A 27 21.15 -21.30 -16.94
CA ALA A 27 21.03 -20.43 -15.77
C ALA A 27 19.80 -20.82 -14.91
N LYS A 28 18.66 -21.13 -15.54
CA LYS A 28 17.44 -21.56 -14.86
C LYS A 28 17.66 -22.87 -14.11
N THR A 29 18.26 -23.89 -14.75
CA THR A 29 18.58 -25.16 -14.08
C THR A 29 19.56 -24.99 -12.93
N PHE A 30 20.55 -24.10 -13.07
CA PHE A 30 21.47 -23.75 -11.99
C PHE A 30 20.74 -23.11 -10.79
N TYR A 31 19.86 -22.13 -11.02
CA TYR A 31 19.09 -21.49 -9.95
C TYR A 31 18.03 -22.41 -9.33
N ASP A 32 17.38 -23.27 -10.13
CA ASP A 32 16.43 -24.28 -9.65
C ASP A 32 17.11 -25.29 -8.70
N ASN A 33 18.39 -25.60 -8.94
CA ASN A 33 19.20 -26.48 -8.10
C ASN A 33 19.73 -25.80 -6.82
N LEU A 34 19.81 -24.47 -6.79
CA LEU A 34 20.16 -23.68 -5.60
C LEU A 34 18.97 -23.45 -4.65
N ALA A 35 17.74 -23.75 -5.08
CA ALA A 35 16.55 -23.56 -4.26
C ALA A 35 16.52 -24.55 -3.06
N PRO A 36 16.45 -24.06 -1.80
CA PRO A 36 16.40 -24.94 -0.64
C PRO A 36 15.16 -25.85 -0.68
N LYS A 37 15.35 -27.16 -0.47
CA LYS A 37 14.27 -28.19 -0.49
C LYS A 37 13.12 -27.94 0.52
N LYS A 38 13.27 -26.99 1.44
CA LYS A 38 12.29 -26.63 2.50
C LYS A 38 12.03 -25.11 2.64
N LYS A 39 12.06 -24.32 1.56
CA LYS A 39 11.47 -22.96 1.64
C LYS A 39 9.94 -23.05 1.70
N PRO A 40 9.25 -22.24 2.54
CA PRO A 40 7.84 -21.94 2.28
C PRO A 40 7.75 -21.38 0.87
N LYS A 41 6.91 -21.96 0.01
CA LYS A 41 6.79 -21.48 -1.37
C LYS A 41 6.08 -20.13 -1.30
N SER A 42 6.73 -19.09 -1.84
CA SER A 42 6.12 -17.77 -1.94
C SER A 42 4.80 -17.85 -2.71
N PRO A 43 3.78 -17.09 -2.30
CA PRO A 43 2.50 -17.11 -3.00
C PRO A 43 2.70 -16.64 -4.44
N LYS A 44 1.99 -17.26 -5.39
CA LYS A 44 1.92 -16.70 -6.75
C LYS A 44 1.42 -15.25 -6.66
N PRO A 45 2.02 -14.27 -7.37
CA PRO A 45 1.66 -12.85 -7.28
C PRO A 45 0.15 -12.59 -7.40
N GLN A 46 -0.53 -13.30 -8.31
CA GLN A 46 -1.98 -13.23 -8.52
C GLN A 46 -2.85 -13.59 -7.30
N ASN A 47 -2.26 -14.29 -6.32
CA ASN A 47 -2.91 -14.70 -5.09
C ASN A 47 -2.39 -13.91 -3.88
N ALA A 48 -1.33 -13.13 -4.01
CA ALA A 48 -0.77 -12.35 -2.91
C ALA A 48 -1.44 -10.99 -2.81
N VAL A 49 -1.46 -10.43 -1.60
CA VAL A 49 -1.67 -8.99 -1.41
C VAL A 49 -0.30 -8.37 -1.20
N THR A 50 0.20 -7.62 -2.17
CA THR A 50 1.54 -7.03 -2.08
C THR A 50 1.43 -5.65 -1.47
N ILE A 51 2.07 -5.42 -0.32
CA ILE A 51 2.11 -4.10 0.29
C ILE A 51 3.57 -3.65 0.36
N ALA A 52 3.87 -2.46 -0.13
CA ALA A 52 5.20 -1.89 -0.05
C ALA A 52 5.25 -0.84 1.06
N VAL A 53 6.33 -0.82 1.84
CA VAL A 53 6.48 0.11 2.97
C VAL A 53 7.86 0.72 2.90
N SER A 54 7.93 2.06 2.93
CA SER A 54 9.22 2.77 3.01
C SER A 54 9.91 2.52 4.36
N SER A 55 11.24 2.62 4.41
CA SER A 55 12.00 2.44 5.67
C SER A 55 11.50 3.36 6.78
N ARG A 56 11.27 4.64 6.48
CA ARG A 56 10.76 5.65 7.44
C ARG A 56 9.31 5.42 7.89
N ALA A 57 8.55 4.61 7.15
CA ALA A 57 7.22 4.19 7.57
C ALA A 57 7.30 2.97 8.49
N LEU A 58 8.23 2.04 8.23
CA LEU A 58 8.37 0.84 9.04
C LEU A 58 9.15 1.09 10.33
N PHE A 59 10.16 1.96 10.28
CA PHE A 59 11.08 2.23 11.37
C PHE A 59 11.12 3.72 11.68
N ARG A 60 11.36 4.05 12.95
CA ARG A 60 11.66 5.41 13.38
C ARG A 60 13.07 5.74 12.93
N MET A 61 13.17 6.65 11.96
CA MET A 61 14.42 7.04 11.32
C MET A 61 14.54 8.58 11.23
N GLU A 62 14.03 9.28 12.25
CA GLU A 62 13.98 10.75 12.28
C GLU A 62 15.37 11.37 12.31
N GLU A 63 16.32 10.75 13.02
CA GLU A 63 17.71 11.23 13.11
C GLU A 63 18.44 11.07 11.79
N GLU A 64 18.33 9.91 11.16
CA GLU A 64 18.94 9.61 9.86
C GLU A 64 18.36 10.52 8.78
N GLN A 65 17.05 10.78 8.82
CA GLN A 65 16.41 11.73 7.91
C GLN A 65 16.92 13.16 8.15
N ARG A 66 17.15 13.56 9.41
CA ARG A 66 17.72 14.88 9.73
C ARG A 66 19.13 15.00 9.15
N ILE A 67 19.98 14.00 9.36
CA ILE A 67 21.34 13.95 8.79
C ILE A 67 21.30 14.04 7.27
N TYR A 68 20.47 13.23 6.60
CA TYR A 68 20.33 13.28 5.15
C TYR A 68 19.91 14.67 4.63
N THR A 69 18.96 15.30 5.31
CA THR A 69 18.37 16.58 4.86
C THR A 69 19.29 17.77 5.15
N GLU A 70 19.96 17.78 6.30
CA GLU A 70 20.77 18.91 6.76
C GLU A 70 22.26 18.79 6.36
N GLN A 71 22.80 17.57 6.32
CA GLN A 71 24.23 17.30 6.16
C GLN A 71 24.57 16.58 4.84
N GLY A 72 23.56 16.08 4.12
CA GLY A 72 23.72 15.48 2.80
C GLY A 72 23.96 13.96 2.82
N VAL A 73 24.13 13.41 1.63
CA VAL A 73 24.13 11.96 1.39
C VAL A 73 25.38 11.30 1.98
N GLU A 74 26.52 11.95 1.89
CA GLU A 74 27.83 11.43 2.31
C GLU A 74 27.88 11.25 3.83
N GLU A 75 27.31 12.19 4.59
CA GLU A 75 27.24 12.10 6.03
C GLU A 75 26.20 11.07 6.48
N TYR A 76 25.06 11.01 5.79
CA TYR A 76 24.06 9.95 6.00
C TYR A 76 24.67 8.56 5.80
N VAL A 77 25.44 8.34 4.73
CA VAL A 77 26.08 7.05 4.46
C VAL A 77 27.09 6.71 5.55
N ARG A 78 27.90 7.68 6.00
CA ARG A 78 28.84 7.46 7.10
C ARG A 78 28.12 7.06 8.38
N TYR A 79 27.09 7.81 8.75
CA TYR A 79 26.26 7.53 9.93
C TYR A 79 25.68 6.11 9.88
N GLN A 80 25.10 5.72 8.74
CA GLN A 80 24.50 4.38 8.56
C GLN A 80 25.53 3.25 8.63
N LEU A 81 26.78 3.48 8.20
CA LEU A 81 27.86 2.50 8.34
C LEU A 81 28.33 2.37 9.80
N GLU A 82 28.45 3.49 10.52
CA GLU A 82 28.86 3.49 11.92
C GLU A 82 27.83 2.81 12.83
N HIS A 83 26.54 2.90 12.49
CA HIS A 83 25.42 2.34 13.26
C HIS A 83 24.79 1.11 12.58
N GLU A 84 25.50 0.45 11.66
CA GLU A 84 24.94 -0.63 10.82
C GLU A 84 24.37 -1.82 11.61
N ASN A 85 24.90 -2.05 12.82
CA ASN A 85 24.55 -3.15 13.71
C ASN A 85 23.52 -2.73 14.78
N GLU A 86 23.09 -1.46 14.77
CA GLU A 86 22.12 -0.94 15.71
C GLU A 86 20.70 -1.09 15.13
N PRO A 87 19.80 -1.84 15.78
CA PRO A 87 18.47 -2.05 15.26
C PRO A 87 17.61 -0.80 15.40
N PHE A 88 16.94 -0.41 14.30
CA PHE A 88 15.97 0.69 14.36
C PHE A 88 14.78 0.35 15.26
N SER A 89 14.24 1.38 15.92
CA SER A 89 13.03 1.24 16.70
C SER A 89 11.77 1.16 15.80
N PRO A 90 10.72 0.43 16.23
CA PRO A 90 9.48 0.27 15.45
C PRO A 90 8.80 1.59 15.09
N GLY A 91 8.55 1.79 13.80
CA GLY A 91 7.80 2.91 13.24
C GLY A 91 6.29 2.66 13.16
N PRO A 92 5.51 3.62 12.62
CA PRO A 92 4.06 3.58 12.62
C PRO A 92 3.46 2.41 11.84
N ALA A 93 4.09 1.97 10.75
CA ALA A 93 3.60 0.83 9.98
C ALA A 93 3.94 -0.52 10.66
N PHE A 94 4.84 -0.55 11.64
CA PHE A 94 5.36 -1.79 12.20
C PHE A 94 4.28 -2.73 12.77
N PRO A 95 3.28 -2.27 13.56
CA PRO A 95 2.22 -3.15 14.05
C PRO A 95 1.36 -3.73 12.91
N PHE A 96 1.14 -2.94 11.85
CA PHE A 96 0.40 -3.36 10.66
C PHE A 96 1.18 -4.43 9.87
N VAL A 97 2.50 -4.33 9.81
CA VAL A 97 3.39 -5.33 9.18
C VAL A 97 3.51 -6.59 10.04
N LYS A 98 3.68 -6.45 11.35
CA LYS A 98 3.89 -7.56 12.30
C LYS A 98 2.66 -8.46 12.46
N ASN A 99 1.44 -7.93 12.42
CA ASN A 99 0.22 -8.73 12.57
C ASN A 99 -0.05 -9.69 11.39
N GLN A 100 0.86 -9.78 10.43
CA GLN A 100 0.84 -10.85 9.44
C GLN A 100 1.20 -12.20 10.00
N ASP A 101 2.05 -12.29 11.01
CA ASP A 101 2.41 -13.57 11.59
C ASP A 101 1.18 -14.21 12.26
N GLY A 102 0.32 -13.41 12.88
CA GLY A 102 -0.97 -13.87 13.42
C GLY A 102 -1.92 -14.38 12.32
N VAL A 103 -2.08 -13.62 11.23
CA VAL A 103 -2.93 -14.00 10.08
C VAL A 103 -2.37 -15.25 9.36
N HIS A 104 -1.06 -15.30 9.14
CA HIS A 104 -0.37 -16.38 8.44
C HIS A 104 -0.31 -17.66 9.29
N TRP A 105 -0.15 -17.56 10.61
CA TRP A 105 -0.21 -18.69 11.54
C TRP A 105 -1.62 -19.28 11.59
N THR A 106 -2.64 -18.45 11.79
CA THR A 106 -4.05 -18.88 11.79
C THR A 106 -4.43 -19.57 10.48
N TRP A 107 -3.88 -19.10 9.35
CA TRP A 107 -4.05 -19.73 8.05
C TRP A 107 -3.38 -21.11 7.93
N ARG A 108 -2.18 -21.28 8.49
CA ARG A 108 -1.47 -22.57 8.50
C ARG A 108 -2.16 -23.61 9.37
N ASP A 109 -2.65 -23.21 10.55
CA ASP A 109 -3.29 -24.12 11.51
C ASP A 109 -4.60 -24.71 10.95
N HIS A 110 -5.34 -23.91 10.16
CA HIS A 110 -6.59 -24.33 9.51
C HIS A 110 -6.42 -24.92 8.10
N SER A 111 -5.19 -25.30 7.69
CA SER A 111 -4.97 -26.04 6.44
C SER A 111 -3.68 -26.85 6.37
N GLU A 112 -3.79 -28.19 6.48
CA GLU A 112 -2.68 -29.11 6.12
C GLU A 112 -2.27 -29.01 4.63
N ALA A 113 -3.17 -28.55 3.77
CA ALA A 113 -3.02 -28.56 2.32
C ALA A 113 -2.40 -27.27 1.70
N LEU A 114 -2.04 -26.25 2.47
CA LEU A 114 -1.63 -24.95 1.92
C LEU A 114 -0.26 -24.45 2.43
N ARG A 115 0.79 -25.25 2.22
CA ARG A 115 2.20 -24.75 2.28
C ARG A 115 2.56 -23.78 1.13
N VAL A 116 1.59 -23.48 0.25
CA VAL A 116 1.70 -22.56 -0.90
C VAL A 116 0.36 -21.86 -1.05
N GLY A 117 0.23 -20.65 -0.51
CA GLY A 117 -1.06 -19.98 -0.43
C GLY A 117 -0.93 -18.47 -0.25
N PRO A 118 -2.00 -17.72 -0.56
CA PRO A 118 -2.01 -16.25 -0.60
C PRO A 118 -1.45 -15.63 0.70
N GLY A 119 -0.26 -15.05 0.61
CA GLY A 119 0.35 -14.27 1.69
C GLY A 119 0.18 -12.79 1.38
N ILE A 120 0.11 -11.96 2.42
CA ILE A 120 0.46 -10.57 2.22
C ILE A 120 2.00 -10.54 2.13
N THR A 121 2.55 -10.00 1.06
CA THR A 121 4.02 -9.98 0.84
C THR A 121 4.50 -8.54 0.92
N TRP A 122 5.51 -8.31 1.75
CA TRP A 122 6.17 -7.01 1.84
C TRP A 122 7.37 -6.93 0.91
N VAL A 123 7.52 -5.77 0.27
CA VAL A 123 8.80 -5.32 -0.27
C VAL A 123 9.30 -4.23 0.66
N LEU A 124 10.46 -4.45 1.30
CA LEU A 124 11.02 -3.51 2.28
C LEU A 124 12.41 -3.00 1.90
N SER A 125 13.15 -2.41 2.85
CA SER A 125 14.49 -1.88 2.61
C SER A 125 15.49 -2.11 3.76
N THR A 126 15.13 -2.79 4.86
CA THR A 126 16.07 -3.18 5.94
C THR A 126 15.53 -4.37 6.75
N SER A 127 16.40 -5.13 7.42
CA SER A 127 16.05 -6.36 8.17
C SER A 127 15.76 -6.10 9.65
N SER A 128 14.67 -6.68 10.17
CA SER A 128 14.38 -6.79 11.62
C SER A 128 14.18 -8.27 11.97
N PRO A 129 14.68 -8.75 13.13
CA PRO A 129 14.58 -10.18 13.52
C PRO A 129 13.13 -10.67 13.71
N ASP A 130 12.18 -9.74 13.90
CA ASP A 130 10.76 -10.03 14.16
C ASP A 130 9.88 -10.01 12.91
N LEU A 131 10.43 -9.77 11.72
CA LEU A 131 9.66 -9.61 10.48
C LEU A 131 10.16 -10.52 9.36
N PHE A 132 9.26 -11.33 8.82
CA PHE A 132 9.56 -12.12 7.63
C PHE A 132 9.44 -11.26 6.35
N ILE A 133 10.57 -10.72 5.91
CA ILE A 133 10.66 -9.88 4.70
C ILE A 133 11.28 -10.71 3.57
N GLU A 134 10.52 -10.96 2.50
CA GLU A 134 10.99 -11.78 1.36
C GLU A 134 11.68 -10.97 0.27
N ARG A 135 11.31 -9.68 0.12
CA ARG A 135 11.78 -8.83 -0.96
C ARG A 135 12.18 -7.48 -0.41
N PHE A 136 13.21 -6.88 -0.98
CA PHE A 136 13.57 -5.51 -0.67
C PHE A 136 14.03 -4.77 -1.94
N CYS A 137 13.85 -3.45 -1.95
CA CYS A 137 14.27 -2.58 -3.03
C CYS A 137 15.00 -1.38 -2.44
N MET A 138 16.25 -1.18 -2.85
CA MET A 138 17.05 -0.01 -2.50
C MET A 138 17.25 0.82 -3.76
N THR A 139 16.92 2.11 -3.68
CA THR A 139 17.10 3.06 -4.75
C THR A 139 18.15 4.08 -4.34
N GLY A 140 19.18 4.31 -5.16
CA GLY A 140 20.22 5.32 -4.92
C GLY A 140 19.74 6.76 -5.13
N GLY A 141 18.57 7.12 -4.61
CA GLY A 141 17.93 8.44 -4.75
C GLY A 141 16.83 8.54 -5.81
N ASN A 142 16.76 7.59 -6.76
CA ASN A 142 15.68 7.55 -7.75
C ASN A 142 14.34 7.17 -7.13
N SER A 143 13.24 7.57 -7.77
CA SER A 143 11.91 7.23 -7.27
C SER A 143 11.62 5.72 -7.38
N PRO A 144 11.10 5.07 -6.32
CA PRO A 144 10.84 3.63 -6.33
C PRO A 144 9.54 3.25 -7.06
N ILE A 145 8.74 4.23 -7.50
CA ILE A 145 7.36 4.02 -7.98
C ILE A 145 7.30 3.10 -9.20
N CYS A 146 8.26 3.18 -10.11
CA CYS A 146 8.32 2.29 -11.27
C CYS A 146 8.44 0.81 -10.87
N TYR A 147 9.17 0.51 -9.80
CA TYR A 147 9.30 -0.86 -9.27
C TYR A 147 8.01 -1.31 -8.58
N LEU A 148 7.32 -0.43 -7.86
CA LEU A 148 6.03 -0.75 -7.22
C LEU A 148 5.01 -1.25 -8.25
N LYS A 149 4.97 -0.62 -9.44
CA LYS A 149 4.14 -1.05 -10.56
C LYS A 149 4.52 -2.45 -11.05
N ALA A 150 5.82 -2.71 -11.22
CA ALA A 150 6.34 -4.01 -11.64
C ALA A 150 6.08 -5.13 -10.61
N TYR A 151 6.05 -4.79 -9.31
CA TYR A 151 5.72 -5.73 -8.23
C TYR A 151 4.21 -5.96 -8.06
N HIS A 152 3.36 -5.33 -8.86
CA HIS A 152 1.90 -5.36 -8.70
C HIS A 152 1.47 -4.97 -7.29
N THR A 153 2.09 -3.93 -6.73
CA THR A 153 1.80 -3.42 -5.39
C THR A 153 0.32 -3.04 -5.25
N ASN A 154 -0.35 -3.63 -4.25
CA ASN A 154 -1.74 -3.33 -3.92
C ASN A 154 -1.88 -2.12 -3.00
N LEU A 155 -0.86 -1.83 -2.18
CA LEU A 155 -0.82 -0.65 -1.31
C LEU A 155 0.63 -0.22 -1.08
N TYR A 156 0.91 1.07 -1.15
CA TYR A 156 2.18 1.68 -0.79
C TYR A 156 2.04 2.61 0.42
N LEU A 157 2.81 2.36 1.48
CA LEU A 157 2.85 3.20 2.68
C LEU A 157 4.20 3.89 2.79
N SER A 158 4.19 5.21 2.93
CA SER A 158 5.41 6.00 3.06
C SER A 158 5.26 7.11 4.09
N ALA A 159 6.37 7.52 4.69
CA ALA A 159 6.45 8.78 5.43
C ALA A 159 6.76 9.98 4.49
N ASP A 160 6.87 9.74 3.18
CA ASP A 160 7.11 10.75 2.15
C ASP A 160 5.83 11.05 1.36
N ALA A 161 5.28 12.24 1.55
CA ALA A 161 4.02 12.64 0.89
C ALA A 161 4.15 12.83 -0.62
N GLU A 162 5.32 13.25 -1.11
CA GLU A 162 5.53 13.45 -2.55
C GLU A 162 5.59 12.10 -3.26
N LYS A 163 6.29 11.12 -2.68
CA LYS A 163 6.31 9.73 -3.22
C LYS A 163 4.94 9.08 -3.21
N VAL A 164 4.12 9.36 -2.19
CA VAL A 164 2.74 8.87 -2.13
C VAL A 164 1.89 9.47 -3.25
N ARG A 165 2.06 10.76 -3.53
CA ARG A 165 1.36 11.41 -4.65
C ARG A 165 1.80 10.83 -5.99
N GLU A 166 3.10 10.69 -6.22
CA GLU A 166 3.64 10.02 -7.42
C GLU A 166 3.06 8.60 -7.61
N ALA A 167 2.91 7.84 -6.52
CA ALA A 167 2.31 6.50 -6.56
C ALA A 167 0.83 6.53 -6.97
N ILE A 168 0.05 7.45 -6.41
CA ILE A 168 -1.38 7.61 -6.74
C ILE A 168 -1.55 8.01 -8.20
N ASP A 169 -0.72 8.92 -8.70
CA ASP A 169 -0.75 9.37 -10.09
C ASP A 169 -0.44 8.22 -11.08
N GLU A 170 0.39 7.26 -10.67
CA GLU A 170 0.67 6.03 -11.41
C GLU A 170 -0.40 4.93 -11.24
N GLY A 171 -1.50 5.22 -10.53
CA GLY A 171 -2.61 4.30 -10.29
C GLY A 171 -2.33 3.26 -9.21
N ILE A 172 -1.34 3.47 -8.35
CA ILE A 172 -1.03 2.61 -7.21
C ILE A 172 -1.71 3.20 -5.97
N ALA A 173 -2.49 2.38 -5.25
CA ALA A 173 -3.07 2.80 -3.99
C ALA A 173 -1.94 3.15 -3.00
N ALA A 174 -1.93 4.36 -2.47
CA ALA A 174 -0.89 4.80 -1.55
C ALA A 174 -1.42 5.75 -0.48
N ALA A 175 -0.69 5.84 0.63
CA ALA A 175 -1.00 6.77 1.70
C ALA A 175 0.25 7.18 2.48
N THR A 176 0.26 8.43 2.93
CA THR A 176 1.29 8.97 3.82
C THR A 176 0.96 8.58 5.24
N ILE A 177 1.80 7.81 5.90
CA ILE A 177 1.55 7.33 7.25
C ILE A 177 2.09 8.29 8.30
N PHE A 178 1.36 8.44 9.40
CA PHE A 178 1.74 9.30 10.51
C PHE A 178 1.79 8.51 11.82
N SER A 179 2.79 8.84 12.65
CA SER A 179 2.91 8.28 13.99
C SER A 179 1.81 8.79 14.90
N PRO A 180 1.20 7.92 15.73
CA PRO A 180 0.21 8.36 16.71
C PRO A 180 0.87 9.21 17.80
N SER A 181 0.10 10.10 18.43
CA SER A 181 0.60 10.94 19.54
C SER A 181 0.86 10.15 20.83
N ARG A 182 0.33 8.94 20.91
CA ARG A 182 0.51 7.99 22.02
C ARG A 182 0.44 6.56 21.49
N ASP A 183 1.22 5.67 22.08
CA ASP A 183 1.20 4.26 21.71
C ASP A 183 -0.02 3.55 22.32
N VAL A 184 -0.88 3.01 21.46
CA VAL A 184 -2.06 2.21 21.86
C VAL A 184 -1.88 0.79 21.35
N ALA A 185 -2.09 -0.19 22.24
CA ALA A 185 -2.03 -1.59 21.87
C ALA A 185 -3.15 -1.96 20.89
N VAL A 186 -2.76 -2.53 19.75
CA VAL A 186 -3.65 -3.11 18.73
C VAL A 186 -3.73 -4.62 18.88
N SER A 187 -4.79 -5.23 18.35
CA SER A 187 -4.99 -6.69 18.40
C SER A 187 -3.85 -7.44 17.72
N GLN A 188 -3.31 -8.48 18.36
CA GLN A 188 -2.26 -9.34 17.78
C GLN A 188 -2.82 -10.56 17.03
N SER A 189 -4.12 -10.81 17.13
CA SER A 189 -4.80 -11.97 16.50
C SER A 189 -5.62 -11.59 15.27
N GLN A 190 -5.90 -10.30 15.08
CA GLN A 190 -6.74 -9.81 14.00
C GLN A 190 -6.22 -8.50 13.42
N LEU A 191 -5.96 -8.52 12.12
CA LEU A 191 -5.66 -7.34 11.32
C LEU A 191 -6.93 -6.52 11.12
N ARG A 192 -6.92 -5.29 11.64
CA ARG A 192 -8.04 -4.35 11.55
C ARG A 192 -7.65 -3.18 10.67
N VAL A 193 -8.37 -2.97 9.58
CA VAL A 193 -8.10 -1.90 8.60
C VAL A 193 -9.34 -1.03 8.47
N ALA A 194 -9.21 0.25 8.78
CA ALA A 194 -10.30 1.22 8.71
C ALA A 194 -10.11 2.18 7.53
N PHE A 195 -11.20 2.49 6.84
CA PHE A 195 -11.21 3.35 5.66
C PHE A 195 -12.28 4.43 5.81
N ASP A 196 -11.97 5.65 5.40
CA ASP A 196 -13.02 6.56 4.96
C ASP A 196 -13.66 6.08 3.65
N GLY A 197 -14.87 6.58 3.38
CA GLY A 197 -15.59 6.33 2.15
C GLY A 197 -15.11 7.23 1.00
N ASP A 198 -15.54 8.48 1.03
CA ASP A 198 -15.33 9.43 -0.08
C ASP A 198 -13.85 9.79 -0.21
N ALA A 199 -13.38 10.01 -1.45
CA ALA A 199 -11.98 10.26 -1.80
C ALA A 199 -10.94 9.20 -1.33
N VAL A 200 -11.38 8.08 -0.74
CA VAL A 200 -10.54 6.95 -0.33
C VAL A 200 -10.97 5.67 -1.03
N LEU A 201 -12.16 5.16 -0.73
CA LEU A 201 -12.76 3.99 -1.39
C LEU A 201 -13.59 4.40 -2.61
N PHE A 202 -14.29 5.53 -2.51
CA PHE A 202 -15.07 6.13 -3.58
C PHE A 202 -14.33 7.36 -4.12
N SER A 203 -14.74 7.81 -5.31
CA SER A 203 -14.23 9.05 -5.89
C SER A 203 -14.64 10.28 -5.05
N ASP A 204 -14.12 11.45 -5.41
CA ASP A 204 -14.46 12.75 -4.83
C ASP A 204 -15.76 13.36 -5.41
N GLU A 205 -16.56 12.60 -6.17
CA GLU A 205 -17.83 13.03 -6.77
C GLU A 205 -18.75 13.74 -5.77
N SER A 206 -18.94 13.12 -4.59
CA SER A 206 -19.80 13.66 -3.55
C SER A 206 -19.28 14.97 -2.96
N GLU A 207 -17.97 15.07 -2.75
CA GLU A 207 -17.34 16.29 -2.23
C GLU A 207 -17.46 17.46 -3.22
N ARG A 208 -17.29 17.17 -4.53
CA ARG A 208 -17.48 18.14 -5.61
C ARG A 208 -18.90 18.73 -5.60
N ILE A 209 -19.91 17.89 -5.42
CA ILE A 209 -21.32 18.33 -5.35
C ILE A 209 -21.54 19.22 -4.12
N VAL A 210 -21.03 18.84 -2.95
CA VAL A 210 -21.16 19.65 -1.73
C VAL A 210 -20.48 21.01 -1.90
N LYS A 211 -19.26 21.05 -2.46
CA LYS A 211 -18.53 22.30 -2.71
C LYS A 211 -19.22 23.21 -3.74
N ALA A 212 -19.84 22.65 -4.76
CA ALA A 212 -20.48 23.41 -5.83
C ALA A 212 -21.92 23.85 -5.50
N HIS A 213 -22.68 23.02 -4.77
CA HIS A 213 -24.13 23.14 -4.66
C HIS A 213 -24.70 23.01 -3.24
N GLY A 214 -23.84 22.76 -2.24
CA GLY A 214 -24.25 22.64 -0.84
C GLY A 214 -24.84 21.27 -0.48
N LEU A 215 -25.20 21.11 0.81
CA LEU A 215 -25.62 19.83 1.38
C LEU A 215 -27.00 19.37 0.91
N ASP A 216 -27.95 20.29 0.70
CA ASP A 216 -29.31 19.93 0.25
C ASP A 216 -29.29 19.25 -1.12
N ARG A 217 -28.54 19.83 -2.06
CA ARG A 217 -28.34 19.26 -3.40
C ARG A 217 -27.58 17.95 -3.37
N PHE A 218 -26.64 17.79 -2.43
CA PHE A 218 -25.98 16.52 -2.19
C PHE A 218 -26.99 15.44 -1.75
N PHE A 219 -27.89 15.71 -0.81
CA PHE A 219 -28.89 14.73 -0.38
C PHE A 219 -29.90 14.38 -1.49
N GLU A 220 -30.35 15.37 -2.26
CA GLU A 220 -31.17 15.12 -3.45
C GLU A 220 -30.46 14.21 -4.45
N HIS A 221 -29.18 14.50 -4.72
CA HIS A 221 -28.36 13.72 -5.63
C HIS A 221 -28.17 12.28 -5.16
N GLU A 222 -27.85 12.08 -3.88
CA GLU A 222 -27.65 10.74 -3.30
C GLU A 222 -28.94 9.92 -3.34
N LYS A 223 -30.09 10.53 -3.07
CA LYS A 223 -31.40 9.87 -3.17
C LYS A 223 -31.74 9.49 -4.61
N ALA A 224 -31.51 10.39 -5.57
CA ALA A 224 -31.77 10.13 -6.98
C ALA A 224 -30.85 9.05 -7.56
N HIS A 225 -29.61 8.96 -7.07
CA HIS A 225 -28.59 8.02 -7.55
C HIS A 225 -28.33 6.85 -6.61
N GLU A 226 -29.24 6.55 -5.67
CA GLU A 226 -29.03 5.54 -4.63
C GLU A 226 -28.66 4.16 -5.18
N ASN A 227 -29.21 3.80 -6.35
CA ASN A 227 -28.95 2.53 -7.04
C ASN A 227 -27.84 2.60 -8.10
N LYS A 228 -27.21 3.76 -8.29
CA LYS A 228 -26.07 3.95 -9.20
C LYS A 228 -24.79 3.88 -8.37
N PRO A 229 -23.89 2.90 -8.61
CA PRO A 229 -22.63 2.81 -7.88
C PRO A 229 -21.83 4.11 -7.93
N LEU A 230 -21.17 4.44 -6.82
CA LEU A 230 -20.18 5.53 -6.78
C LEU A 230 -18.97 5.14 -7.63
N ALA A 231 -18.33 6.13 -8.27
CA ALA A 231 -17.07 5.89 -8.95
C ALA A 231 -15.98 5.48 -7.94
N GLN A 232 -14.99 4.71 -8.41
CA GLN A 232 -13.96 4.13 -7.55
C GLN A 232 -12.93 5.18 -7.10
N GLY A 233 -12.52 5.08 -5.85
CA GLY A 233 -11.40 5.82 -5.27
C GLY A 233 -10.07 5.04 -5.37
N PRO A 234 -8.96 5.64 -4.95
CA PRO A 234 -7.62 5.08 -5.09
C PRO A 234 -7.42 3.77 -4.31
N LEU A 235 -8.06 3.59 -3.15
CA LEU A 235 -7.85 2.42 -2.29
C LEU A 235 -8.85 1.27 -2.56
N LYS A 236 -9.75 1.42 -3.53
CA LYS A 236 -10.74 0.40 -3.92
C LYS A 236 -10.07 -0.94 -4.28
N GLY A 237 -8.99 -0.91 -5.06
CA GLY A 237 -8.25 -2.12 -5.44
C GLY A 237 -7.59 -2.84 -4.26
N PHE A 238 -7.13 -2.08 -3.25
CA PHE A 238 -6.59 -2.66 -2.02
C PHE A 238 -7.69 -3.33 -1.19
N LEU A 239 -8.85 -2.68 -1.02
CA LEU A 239 -9.99 -3.29 -0.34
C LEU A 239 -10.47 -4.56 -1.04
N GLU A 240 -10.49 -4.58 -2.38
CA GLU A 240 -10.78 -5.80 -3.15
C GLU A 240 -9.78 -6.92 -2.88
N ALA A 241 -8.50 -6.58 -2.72
CA ALA A 241 -7.46 -7.54 -2.39
C ALA A 241 -7.69 -8.16 -1.00
N LEU A 242 -8.03 -7.35 0.00
CA LEU A 242 -8.42 -7.82 1.34
C LEU A 242 -9.70 -8.69 1.28
N GLY A 243 -10.73 -8.24 0.57
CA GLY A 243 -11.98 -8.99 0.40
C GLY A 243 -11.78 -10.35 -0.26
N ARG A 244 -10.86 -10.46 -1.23
CA ARG A 244 -10.46 -11.76 -1.81
C ARG A 244 -9.82 -12.70 -0.80
N LEU A 245 -9.06 -12.18 0.18
CA LEU A 245 -8.54 -12.99 1.28
C LEU A 245 -9.65 -13.42 2.24
N GLN A 246 -10.49 -12.48 2.68
CA GLN A 246 -11.61 -12.74 3.59
C GLN A 246 -12.54 -13.83 3.05
N LYS A 247 -12.91 -13.76 1.76
CA LYS A 247 -13.76 -14.77 1.10
C LYS A 247 -13.26 -16.21 1.23
N LYS A 248 -11.95 -16.42 1.33
CA LYS A 248 -11.39 -17.77 1.50
C LYS A 248 -11.58 -18.34 2.91
N PHE A 249 -11.69 -17.48 3.92
CA PHE A 249 -12.12 -17.89 5.26
C PHE A 249 -13.63 -18.14 5.28
N TYR A 250 -14.39 -17.29 4.58
CA TYR A 250 -15.85 -17.39 4.53
C TYR A 250 -16.29 -18.71 3.88
N SER A 251 -15.62 -19.14 2.81
CA SER A 251 -15.89 -20.43 2.16
C SER A 251 -15.61 -21.65 3.06
N LYS A 252 -14.87 -21.47 4.16
CA LYS A 252 -14.60 -22.51 5.17
C LYS A 252 -15.53 -22.41 6.39
N GLY A 253 -16.52 -21.53 6.38
CA GLY A 253 -17.39 -21.27 7.53
C GLY A 253 -16.75 -20.38 8.61
N LEU A 254 -15.52 -19.91 8.42
CA LEU A 254 -14.75 -19.12 9.41
C LEU A 254 -14.98 -17.62 9.25
N ARG A 255 -16.23 -17.18 9.03
CA ARG A 255 -16.54 -15.76 8.79
C ARG A 255 -16.23 -14.89 10.00
N LEU A 256 -16.71 -15.31 11.17
CA LEU A 256 -16.55 -14.55 12.41
C LEU A 256 -15.12 -14.60 12.96
N GLU A 257 -14.40 -15.67 12.63
CA GLU A 257 -13.00 -15.91 13.02
C GLU A 257 -12.01 -15.40 11.98
N CYS A 258 -12.47 -14.67 10.96
CA CYS A 258 -11.59 -14.13 9.95
C CYS A 258 -10.55 -13.20 10.62
N PRO A 259 -9.25 -13.45 10.43
CA PRO A 259 -8.20 -12.66 11.06
C PRO A 259 -8.01 -11.31 10.36
N ILE A 260 -8.84 -10.98 9.36
CA ILE A 260 -8.86 -9.68 8.68
C ILE A 260 -10.27 -9.09 8.87
N ARG A 261 -10.33 -7.91 9.48
CA ARG A 261 -11.53 -7.09 9.68
C ARG A 261 -11.38 -5.76 8.96
N THR A 262 -12.37 -5.41 8.16
CA THR A 262 -12.44 -4.13 7.45
C THR A 262 -13.55 -3.25 8.01
N TYR A 263 -13.26 -1.95 8.17
CA TYR A 263 -14.18 -0.97 8.71
C TYR A 263 -14.38 0.16 7.71
N LEU A 264 -15.64 0.53 7.43
CA LEU A 264 -15.99 1.79 6.79
C LEU A 264 -16.31 2.81 7.89
N VAL A 265 -15.54 3.88 8.01
CA VAL A 265 -15.73 4.95 8.99
C VAL A 265 -15.94 6.26 8.23
N THR A 266 -17.20 6.62 7.99
CA THR A 266 -17.55 7.70 7.07
C THR A 266 -18.37 8.80 7.73
N ALA A 267 -18.14 10.04 7.30
CA ALA A 267 -18.95 11.20 7.70
C ALA A 267 -20.37 11.17 7.09
N ARG A 268 -20.65 10.28 6.13
CA ARG A 268 -21.99 10.09 5.55
C ARG A 268 -23.02 9.76 6.64
N SER A 269 -24.26 10.16 6.41
CA SER A 269 -25.39 9.83 7.28
C SER A 269 -26.03 8.53 6.81
N ALA A 270 -26.28 7.61 7.74
CA ALA A 270 -27.00 6.37 7.45
C ALA A 270 -28.41 6.63 6.88
N ALA A 271 -29.05 7.73 7.28
CA ALA A 271 -30.42 8.05 6.91
C ALA A 271 -30.58 8.66 5.51
N SER A 272 -29.53 9.32 4.99
CA SER A 272 -29.66 10.12 3.76
C SER A 272 -28.63 9.83 2.67
N SER A 273 -27.40 9.42 3.01
CA SER A 273 -26.31 9.23 2.04
C SER A 273 -25.54 7.92 2.19
N GLY A 274 -25.85 7.11 3.20
CA GLY A 274 -25.16 5.84 3.47
C GLY A 274 -25.60 4.69 2.58
N ALA A 275 -26.85 4.67 2.12
CA ALA A 275 -27.41 3.58 1.33
C ALA A 275 -26.65 3.34 0.02
N ARG A 276 -26.34 4.42 -0.72
CA ARG A 276 -25.56 4.36 -1.98
C ARG A 276 -24.16 3.78 -1.76
N ALA A 277 -23.49 4.17 -0.67
CA ALA A 277 -22.16 3.66 -0.32
C ALA A 277 -22.18 2.15 -0.07
N LEU A 278 -23.13 1.65 0.74
CA LEU A 278 -23.28 0.22 1.00
C LEU A 278 -23.65 -0.58 -0.25
N LYS A 279 -24.56 -0.05 -1.07
CA LYS A 279 -24.93 -0.67 -2.36
C LYS A 279 -23.73 -0.74 -3.32
N THR A 280 -22.90 0.29 -3.33
CA THR A 280 -21.67 0.33 -4.13
C THR A 280 -20.71 -0.78 -3.71
N LEU A 281 -20.40 -0.90 -2.41
CA LEU A 281 -19.54 -1.96 -1.88
C LEU A 281 -20.08 -3.35 -2.22
N ARG A 282 -21.39 -3.56 -2.05
CA ARG A 282 -22.07 -4.80 -2.43
C ARG A 282 -21.95 -5.10 -3.93
N SER A 283 -22.06 -4.09 -4.79
CA SER A 283 -21.93 -4.25 -6.25
C SER A 283 -20.51 -4.68 -6.66
N TRP A 284 -19.50 -4.31 -5.89
CA TRP A 284 -18.12 -4.78 -6.04
C TRP A 284 -17.90 -6.18 -5.42
N GLY A 285 -18.95 -6.78 -4.86
CA GLY A 285 -18.88 -8.05 -4.14
C GLY A 285 -18.05 -7.95 -2.86
N LEU A 286 -17.98 -6.76 -2.26
CA LEU A 286 -17.28 -6.50 -1.01
C LEU A 286 -18.29 -6.41 0.13
N GLU A 287 -18.01 -7.14 1.19
CA GLU A 287 -18.80 -7.16 2.40
C GLU A 287 -17.94 -6.57 3.51
N THR A 288 -18.12 -5.28 3.79
CA THR A 288 -17.45 -4.65 4.92
C THR A 288 -17.99 -5.26 6.22
N ASP A 289 -17.09 -5.61 7.13
CA ASP A 289 -17.49 -6.28 8.37
C ASP A 289 -18.24 -5.33 9.30
N GLU A 290 -17.82 -4.06 9.35
CA GLU A 290 -18.46 -2.99 10.13
C GLU A 290 -18.50 -1.67 9.34
N ALA A 291 -19.67 -1.05 9.28
CA ALA A 291 -19.86 0.25 8.64
C ALA A 291 -20.43 1.25 9.66
N LEU A 292 -19.68 2.30 9.95
CA LEU A 292 -19.98 3.33 10.93
C LEU A 292 -20.24 4.65 10.21
N PHE A 293 -21.49 5.10 10.26
CA PHE A 293 -21.98 6.33 9.64
C PHE A 293 -22.09 7.41 10.70
N LEU A 294 -21.26 8.44 10.60
CA LEU A 294 -21.09 9.45 11.63
C LEU A 294 -21.96 10.69 11.44
N ALA A 295 -22.57 10.87 10.26
CA ALA A 295 -23.36 12.07 9.95
C ALA A 295 -22.63 13.39 10.31
N GLY A 296 -21.33 13.46 10.03
CA GLY A 296 -20.47 14.61 10.33
C GLY A 296 -19.84 14.64 11.74
N ALA A 297 -20.17 13.69 12.62
CA ALA A 297 -19.51 13.60 13.93
C ALA A 297 -18.02 13.22 13.79
N PRO A 298 -17.15 13.62 14.75
CA PRO A 298 -15.74 13.28 14.73
C PRO A 298 -15.46 11.77 14.71
N LYS A 299 -14.47 11.34 13.91
CA LYS A 299 -14.09 9.92 13.76
C LYS A 299 -13.28 9.38 14.94
N GLY A 300 -12.50 10.25 15.59
CA GLY A 300 -11.55 9.89 16.66
C GLY A 300 -12.11 8.97 17.76
N PRO A 301 -13.25 9.31 18.41
CA PRO A 301 -13.82 8.49 19.47
C PRO A 301 -14.16 7.05 19.05
N LEU A 302 -14.59 6.84 17.80
CA LEU A 302 -14.83 5.48 17.29
C LEU A 302 -13.52 4.75 16.99
N LEU A 303 -12.52 5.44 16.42
CA LEU A 303 -11.22 4.86 16.14
C LEU A 303 -10.52 4.41 17.43
N GLU A 304 -10.68 5.13 18.53
CA GLU A 304 -10.19 4.73 19.86
C GLU A 304 -10.79 3.40 20.33
N LYS A 305 -12.05 3.11 19.98
CA LYS A 305 -12.73 1.84 20.29
C LYS A 305 -12.34 0.72 19.34
N ILE A 306 -12.28 1.00 18.04
CA ILE A 306 -11.93 0.03 17.00
C ILE A 306 -10.47 -0.44 17.17
N ARG A 307 -9.58 0.49 17.52
CA ARG A 307 -8.12 0.29 17.57
C ARG A 307 -7.61 -0.38 16.29
N PRO A 308 -7.82 0.24 15.11
CA PRO A 308 -7.36 -0.32 13.87
C PRO A 308 -5.83 -0.26 13.80
N HIS A 309 -5.24 -1.16 13.01
CA HIS A 309 -3.80 -1.14 12.74
C HIS A 309 -3.42 0.05 11.86
N ILE A 310 -4.36 0.47 11.02
CA ILE A 310 -4.22 1.63 10.15
C ILE A 310 -5.62 2.16 9.81
N PHE A 311 -5.75 3.48 9.82
CA PHE A 311 -6.93 4.20 9.37
C PHE A 311 -6.58 5.09 8.17
N PHE A 312 -7.31 4.97 7.07
CA PHE A 312 -7.11 5.77 5.85
C PHE A 312 -8.15 6.88 5.73
N ASP A 313 -7.71 8.11 5.51
CA ASP A 313 -8.58 9.28 5.31
C ASP A 313 -7.92 10.25 4.31
N ASP A 314 -8.71 10.97 3.52
CA ASP A 314 -8.21 11.99 2.61
C ASP A 314 -8.03 13.35 3.30
N GLN A 315 -8.63 13.56 4.48
CA GLN A 315 -8.60 14.85 5.16
C GLN A 315 -7.64 14.85 6.35
N MET A 316 -6.67 15.77 6.30
CA MET A 316 -5.68 15.91 7.37
C MET A 316 -6.29 16.20 8.75
N PHE A 317 -7.47 16.84 8.80
CA PHE A 317 -8.20 17.06 10.05
C PHE A 317 -8.62 15.74 10.73
N HIS A 318 -9.11 14.76 9.97
CA HIS A 318 -9.44 13.45 10.51
C HIS A 318 -8.19 12.64 10.87
N VAL A 319 -7.12 12.76 10.09
CA VAL A 319 -5.81 12.14 10.37
C VAL A 319 -5.27 12.63 11.72
N ALA A 320 -5.24 13.95 11.93
CA ALA A 320 -4.80 14.54 13.21
C ALA A 320 -5.67 14.07 14.39
N GLY A 321 -7.01 14.10 14.23
CA GLY A 321 -7.93 13.62 15.27
C GLY A 321 -7.77 12.12 15.59
N ALA A 322 -7.37 11.30 14.61
CA ALA A 322 -7.05 9.90 14.83
C ALA A 322 -5.72 9.71 15.58
N GLN A 323 -4.70 10.50 15.25
CA GLN A 323 -3.39 10.48 15.92
C GLN A 323 -3.51 10.85 17.41
N GLU A 324 -4.31 11.88 17.74
CA GLU A 324 -4.58 12.28 19.12
C GLU A 324 -5.20 11.14 19.95
N MET A 325 -6.05 10.33 19.31
CA MET A 325 -6.68 9.18 19.94
C MET A 325 -5.76 7.95 20.02
N GLY A 326 -4.53 8.04 19.50
CA GLY A 326 -3.54 6.95 19.49
C GLY A 326 -3.74 5.95 18.35
N THR A 327 -4.45 6.34 17.29
CA THR A 327 -4.63 5.51 16.09
C THR A 327 -3.58 5.87 15.05
N VAL A 328 -2.96 4.86 14.45
CA VAL A 328 -2.08 5.05 13.28
C VAL A 328 -2.96 5.47 12.11
N ALA A 329 -2.74 6.69 11.61
CA ALA A 329 -3.52 7.27 10.54
C ALA A 329 -2.65 7.45 9.29
N ALA A 330 -3.27 7.30 8.12
CA ALA A 330 -2.62 7.42 6.84
C ALA A 330 -3.44 8.31 5.92
N HIS A 331 -2.82 9.41 5.48
CA HIS A 331 -3.43 10.39 4.59
C HIS A 331 -3.37 9.92 3.15
N VAL A 332 -4.50 9.94 2.46
CA VAL A 332 -4.61 9.65 1.03
C VAL A 332 -4.73 10.97 0.28
N PRO A 333 -3.68 11.50 -0.36
CA PRO A 333 -3.74 12.78 -1.06
C PRO A 333 -4.46 12.64 -2.41
N TYR A 334 -5.77 12.42 -2.36
CA TYR A 334 -6.65 12.27 -3.53
C TYR A 334 -7.86 13.22 -3.44
N GLY A 335 -8.38 13.63 -4.60
CA GLY A 335 -9.62 14.41 -4.72
C GLY A 335 -9.44 15.93 -4.70
N VAL A 336 -10.54 16.65 -4.96
CA VAL A 336 -10.58 18.13 -5.02
C VAL A 336 -10.22 18.84 -3.72
N ALA A 337 -10.20 18.15 -2.58
CA ALA A 337 -9.66 18.69 -1.32
C ALA A 337 -8.17 19.03 -1.41
N GLN A 338 -7.43 18.35 -2.29
CA GLN A 338 -5.96 18.42 -2.34
C GLN A 338 -5.43 19.48 -3.30
N THR A 339 -6.28 20.11 -4.12
CA THR A 339 -5.85 21.14 -5.05
C THR A 339 -5.62 22.45 -4.27
N PRO A 340 -4.41 23.03 -4.25
CA PRO A 340 -4.20 24.32 -3.62
C PRO A 340 -5.11 25.35 -4.28
N ARG A 341 -5.85 26.12 -3.45
CA ARG A 341 -6.57 27.30 -3.95
C ARG A 341 -5.53 28.17 -4.66
N ARG A 342 -5.66 28.39 -5.98
CA ARG A 342 -4.94 29.47 -6.67
C ARG A 342 -5.27 30.74 -5.90
N THR A 343 -4.31 31.25 -5.14
CA THR A 343 -4.35 32.64 -4.67
C THR A 343 -4.42 33.49 -5.94
N ALA A 344 -5.53 34.21 -6.10
CA ALA A 344 -5.62 35.20 -7.16
C ALA A 344 -4.46 36.19 -6.99
N PRO A 345 -3.75 36.58 -8.07
CA PRO A 345 -2.73 37.61 -7.96
C PRO A 345 -3.40 38.89 -7.41
N PRO A 346 -2.70 39.65 -6.54
CA PRO A 346 -3.23 40.90 -6.03
C PRO A 346 -3.60 41.81 -7.20
N ASN A 347 -4.83 42.32 -7.18
CA ASN A 347 -5.35 43.27 -8.14
C ASN A 347 -4.35 44.43 -8.27
N GLU A 348 -3.73 44.59 -9.44
CA GLU A 348 -3.01 45.82 -9.77
C GLU A 348 -4.02 46.97 -9.72
N ALA A 349 -3.75 47.95 -8.86
CA ALA A 349 -4.53 49.16 -8.77
C ALA A 349 -4.50 49.88 -10.14
N PRO A 350 -5.64 50.46 -10.59
CA PRO A 350 -5.67 51.15 -11.86
C PRO A 350 -4.72 52.34 -11.81
N SER A 351 -3.84 52.43 -12.80
CA SER A 351 -2.99 53.58 -13.06
C SER A 351 -3.85 54.82 -13.20
N ALA A 352 -3.65 55.79 -12.29
CA ALA A 352 -4.22 57.11 -12.41
C ALA A 352 -3.67 57.78 -13.68
N GLN A 353 -4.57 58.18 -14.58
CA GLN A 353 -4.32 59.19 -15.60
C GLN A 353 -4.93 60.51 -15.15
#